data_AF-A0A958Z940-F1
#
_entry.id   AF-A0A958Z940-F1
#
_cell.length_a   1.000
_cell.length_b   1.000
_cell.length_c   1.000
_cell.angle_alpha   90.00
_cell.angle_beta   90.00
_cell.angle_gamma   90.00
#
_symmetry.space_group_name_H-M   'P 1'
#
loop_
_entity.id
_entity.type
_entity.pdbx_description
1 polymer ?
#
loop_
_entity_poly.entity_id
_entity_poly.type
_entity_poly.pdbx_seq_one_letter_code
_entity_poly.pdbx_strand_id
1 'polypeptide(L)'
;MDTRVVRWWSVDPKTTAFLSPYASMTGNPILYNDQYGDTTYRFNQTDGKYIGMYDLDASGQFGSFGKFRTIGEGTDALTQWDGEYFNFADPINDPKGIQDGTITQLVFVSETEIYDMLYDQGAFNPDDKNRPGRFKKNSEGGQKFDYAISVLPYRYEKQGATYYPPSDPSHVLFLPEGEFTAHNQMNFGNYLWAATGFTLGFEIAILQMGAHANSRNPRAPNGHEPEWDSEDDQRSIKKGAYHAIKHDYREKLETIRQRSK
;
A
#
# COMPACT_ATOMS: atom_id res chain seq x y z
N MET A 1 -31.74 -10.95 8.22
CA MET A 1 -32.15 -10.12 9.37
C MET A 1 -33.67 -9.96 9.34
N ASP A 2 -34.38 -10.13 10.46
CA ASP A 2 -35.80 -9.78 10.56
C ASP A 2 -35.90 -8.30 10.93
N THR A 3 -36.31 -7.50 9.93
CA THR A 3 -36.39 -6.04 10.02
C THR A 3 -37.42 -5.56 11.03
N ARG A 4 -38.39 -6.40 11.43
CA ARG A 4 -39.43 -6.04 12.40
C ARG A 4 -38.94 -6.05 13.84
N VAL A 5 -37.86 -6.79 14.11
CA VAL A 5 -37.35 -7.01 15.47
C VAL A 5 -35.86 -6.68 15.61
N VAL A 6 -35.19 -6.25 14.52
CA VAL A 6 -33.76 -5.92 14.49
C VAL A 6 -32.91 -7.10 14.99
N ARG A 7 -33.20 -8.29 14.47
CA ARG A 7 -32.49 -9.53 14.83
C ARG A 7 -31.98 -10.32 13.64
N TRP A 8 -30.88 -11.02 13.84
CA TRP A 8 -30.38 -12.02 12.89
C TRP A 8 -31.33 -13.22 12.81
N TRP A 9 -31.39 -13.89 11.65
CA TRP A 9 -32.18 -15.11 11.48
C TRP A 9 -31.46 -16.34 12.05
N SER A 10 -30.14 -16.28 12.08
CA SER A 10 -29.24 -17.25 12.69
C SER A 10 -28.50 -16.60 13.87
N VAL A 11 -27.89 -17.42 14.72
CA VAL A 11 -26.97 -16.97 15.76
C VAL A 11 -25.82 -16.23 15.11
N ASP A 12 -25.48 -15.05 15.62
CA ASP A 12 -24.29 -14.28 15.28
C ASP A 12 -23.05 -15.07 15.73
N PRO A 13 -22.13 -15.42 14.81
CA PRO A 13 -20.92 -16.15 15.15
C PRO A 13 -20.00 -15.37 16.11
N LYS A 14 -20.14 -14.03 16.20
CA LYS A 14 -19.38 -13.15 17.09
C LYS A 14 -20.27 -12.61 18.22
N THR A 15 -20.57 -13.49 19.17
CA THR A 15 -21.36 -13.12 20.34
C THR A 15 -20.59 -12.16 21.23
N THR A 16 -21.17 -11.00 21.53
CA THR A 16 -20.68 -10.15 22.62
C THR A 16 -21.35 -10.61 23.91
N ALA A 17 -20.59 -10.90 24.97
CA ALA A 17 -21.10 -11.58 26.17
C ALA A 17 -22.31 -10.92 26.84
N PHE A 18 -22.48 -9.60 26.66
CA PHE A 18 -23.57 -8.81 27.22
C PHE A 18 -24.68 -8.47 26.19
N LEU A 19 -24.58 -8.97 24.96
CA LEU A 19 -25.59 -8.80 23.92
C LEU A 19 -26.19 -10.16 23.55
N SER A 20 -27.46 -10.14 23.15
CA SER A 20 -28.08 -11.32 22.57
C SER A 20 -27.28 -11.73 21.32
N PRO A 21 -27.00 -13.02 21.10
CA PRO A 21 -26.35 -13.50 19.89
C PRO A 21 -27.27 -13.36 18.66
N TYR A 22 -28.49 -12.86 18.82
CA TYR A 22 -29.36 -12.48 17.70
C TYR A 22 -29.47 -10.97 17.52
N ALA A 23 -28.80 -10.16 18.35
CA ALA A 23 -28.87 -8.71 18.25
C ALA A 23 -28.10 -8.23 17.01
N SER A 24 -28.81 -7.59 16.07
CA SER A 24 -28.17 -6.89 14.95
C SER A 24 -27.90 -5.43 15.34
N MET A 25 -26.75 -4.87 14.91
CA MET A 25 -26.42 -3.45 15.08
C MET A 25 -26.57 -2.96 16.54
N THR A 26 -26.27 -3.81 17.53
CA THR A 26 -26.47 -3.50 18.97
C THR A 26 -27.91 -3.09 19.35
N GLY A 27 -28.90 -3.40 18.50
CA GLY A 27 -30.29 -2.99 18.66
C GLY A 27 -30.58 -1.54 18.26
N ASN A 28 -29.64 -0.84 17.62
CA ASN A 28 -29.82 0.55 17.19
C ASN A 28 -29.41 0.75 15.72
N PRO A 29 -30.31 0.46 14.77
CA PRO A 29 -30.06 0.57 13.33
C PRO A 29 -30.06 2.03 12.82
N ILE A 30 -30.27 3.02 13.70
CA ILE A 30 -30.21 4.46 13.36
C ILE A 30 -28.77 4.97 13.53
N LEU A 31 -28.05 4.49 14.55
CA LEU A 31 -26.67 4.90 14.84
C LEU A 31 -25.62 3.93 14.29
N TYR A 32 -25.98 2.66 14.11
CA TYR A 32 -25.06 1.62 13.68
C TYR A 32 -25.59 0.96 12.41
N ASN A 33 -24.78 1.00 11.36
CA ASN A 33 -25.03 0.29 10.11
C ASN A 33 -23.96 -0.79 9.97
N ASP A 34 -24.34 -2.04 10.13
CA ASP A 34 -23.51 -3.19 9.79
C ASP A 34 -23.74 -3.53 8.32
N GLN A 35 -23.15 -2.72 7.44
CA GLN A 35 -23.39 -2.82 6.00
C GLN A 35 -22.64 -3.99 5.36
N TYR A 36 -21.55 -4.48 5.99
CA TYR A 36 -20.63 -5.41 5.32
C TYR A 36 -20.03 -6.56 6.12
N GLY A 37 -20.00 -6.56 7.45
CA GLY A 37 -19.18 -7.56 8.17
C GLY A 37 -17.68 -7.48 7.77
N ASP A 38 -16.83 -7.03 8.70
CA ASP A 38 -15.39 -7.36 8.77
C ASP A 38 -14.78 -8.07 7.52
N THR A 39 -14.37 -7.27 6.53
CA THR A 39 -14.17 -7.69 5.14
C THR A 39 -12.69 -7.88 4.75
N THR A 40 -12.37 -8.98 4.06
CA THR A 40 -11.04 -9.24 3.48
C THR A 40 -11.07 -9.30 1.95
N TYR A 41 -10.13 -8.61 1.30
CA TYR A 41 -9.93 -8.63 -0.15
C TYR A 41 -8.84 -9.63 -0.51
N ARG A 42 -9.18 -10.72 -1.20
CA ARG A 42 -8.24 -11.79 -1.52
C ARG A 42 -7.63 -11.63 -2.91
N PHE A 43 -6.31 -11.82 -2.98
CA PHE A 43 -5.51 -11.79 -4.20
C PHE A 43 -4.81 -13.14 -4.38
N ASN A 44 -4.65 -13.57 -5.64
CA ASN A 44 -3.94 -14.79 -5.96
C ASN A 44 -2.44 -14.63 -5.71
N GLN A 45 -1.82 -15.53 -4.97
CA GLN A 45 -0.38 -15.46 -4.69
C GLN A 45 0.51 -15.60 -5.95
N THR A 46 0.02 -16.29 -6.99
CA THR A 46 0.83 -16.61 -8.19
C THR A 46 0.84 -15.47 -9.19
N ASP A 47 -0.34 -14.96 -9.52
CA ASP A 47 -0.48 -13.92 -10.55
C ASP A 47 -0.96 -12.58 -9.99
N GLY A 48 -1.21 -12.49 -8.69
CA GLY A 48 -1.59 -11.26 -8.00
C GLY A 48 -3.02 -10.77 -8.28
N LYS A 49 -3.80 -11.49 -9.09
CA LYS A 49 -5.14 -11.03 -9.47
C LYS A 49 -6.09 -11.03 -8.28
N TYR A 50 -6.96 -10.03 -8.22
CA TYR A 50 -8.06 -9.99 -7.28
C TYR A 50 -9.01 -11.17 -7.53
N ILE A 51 -9.28 -11.94 -6.47
CA ILE A 51 -10.14 -13.13 -6.50
C ILE A 51 -11.56 -12.77 -6.04
N GLY A 52 -11.66 -11.92 -5.02
CA GLY A 52 -12.95 -11.54 -4.45
C GLY A 52 -12.87 -11.11 -3.00
N MET A 53 -14.05 -10.72 -2.52
CA MET A 53 -14.28 -10.22 -1.17
C MET A 53 -14.84 -11.35 -0.30
N TYR A 54 -14.28 -11.52 0.90
CA TYR A 54 -14.66 -12.57 1.83
C TYR A 54 -14.80 -12.00 3.23
N ASP A 55 -15.89 -12.33 3.91
CA ASP A 55 -16.09 -12.01 5.32
C ASP A 55 -15.27 -12.98 6.19
N LEU A 56 -14.49 -12.43 7.12
CA LEU A 56 -13.58 -13.21 7.99
C LEU A 56 -13.83 -12.96 9.48
N ASP A 57 -14.89 -12.24 9.87
CA ASP A 57 -15.20 -11.92 11.27
C ASP A 57 -14.07 -11.17 12.03
N ALA A 58 -13.07 -10.63 11.30
CA ALA A 58 -11.90 -9.93 11.81
C ALA A 58 -12.06 -8.40 11.77
N SER A 59 -11.87 -7.71 12.89
CA SER A 59 -12.11 -6.26 12.97
C SER A 59 -11.24 -5.46 12.01
N GLY A 60 -11.85 -4.80 11.03
CA GLY A 60 -11.19 -3.93 10.05
C GLY A 60 -11.18 -4.46 8.62
N GLN A 61 -10.75 -3.63 7.67
CA GLN A 61 -10.58 -4.02 6.27
C GLN A 61 -9.12 -4.37 5.99
N PHE A 62 -8.88 -5.59 5.51
CA PHE A 62 -7.53 -6.08 5.21
C PHE A 62 -7.46 -6.68 3.81
N GLY A 63 -6.27 -6.65 3.24
CA GLY A 63 -5.95 -7.46 2.09
C GLY A 63 -5.40 -8.81 2.53
N SER A 64 -5.59 -9.83 1.71
CA SER A 64 -4.94 -11.11 1.87
C SER A 64 -4.46 -11.64 0.53
N PHE A 65 -3.32 -12.31 0.50
CA PHE A 65 -2.87 -13.04 -0.68
C PHE A 65 -2.56 -14.48 -0.34
N GLY A 66 -2.81 -15.39 -1.27
CA GLY A 66 -2.69 -16.81 -0.99
C GLY A 66 -3.24 -17.68 -2.10
N LYS A 67 -3.50 -18.94 -1.76
CA LYS A 67 -4.14 -19.92 -2.63
C LYS A 67 -5.11 -20.77 -1.83
N PHE A 68 -6.07 -21.37 -2.54
CA PHE A 68 -6.90 -22.39 -1.93
C PHE A 68 -6.11 -23.70 -1.82
N ARG A 69 -6.21 -24.36 -0.67
CA ARG A 69 -5.71 -25.72 -0.46
C ARG A 69 -6.87 -26.65 -0.13
N THR A 70 -6.77 -27.89 -0.58
CA THR A 70 -7.69 -28.96 -0.20
C THR A 70 -7.13 -29.71 0.99
N ILE A 71 -7.95 -29.92 2.01
CA ILE A 71 -7.64 -30.70 3.20
C ILE A 71 -8.61 -31.88 3.24
N GLY A 72 -8.10 -33.08 3.47
CA GLY A 72 -8.90 -34.32 3.47
C GLY A 72 -8.97 -35.00 2.10
N GLU A 73 -9.68 -36.12 2.04
CA GLU A 73 -9.82 -36.95 0.84
C GLU A 73 -11.29 -37.36 0.64
N GLY A 74 -11.67 -37.69 -0.59
CA GLY A 74 -13.02 -38.18 -0.90
C GLY A 74 -14.12 -37.16 -0.62
N THR A 75 -15.24 -37.61 -0.04
CA THR A 75 -16.41 -36.77 0.25
C THR A 75 -16.18 -35.76 1.38
N ASP A 76 -15.11 -35.92 2.15
CA ASP A 76 -14.79 -35.07 3.31
C ASP A 76 -13.76 -33.98 2.95
N ALA A 77 -13.38 -33.87 1.68
CA ALA A 77 -12.44 -32.85 1.21
C ALA A 77 -13.02 -31.43 1.40
N LEU A 78 -12.27 -30.59 2.12
CA LEU A 78 -12.62 -29.19 2.36
C LEU A 78 -11.61 -28.27 1.67
N THR A 79 -12.12 -27.20 1.05
CA THR A 79 -11.29 -26.16 0.46
C THR A 79 -11.11 -25.03 1.48
N GLN A 80 -9.87 -24.76 1.85
CA GLN A 80 -9.49 -23.70 2.80
C GLN A 80 -8.60 -22.65 2.12
N TRP A 81 -8.78 -21.39 2.49
CA TRP A 81 -7.85 -20.33 2.14
C TRP A 81 -6.55 -20.49 2.93
N ASP A 82 -5.43 -20.61 2.23
CA ASP A 82 -4.08 -20.62 2.77
C ASP A 82 -3.36 -19.36 2.29
N GLY A 83 -3.39 -18.32 3.11
CA GLY A 83 -2.91 -17.00 2.72
C GLY A 83 -2.44 -16.17 3.89
N GLU A 84 -1.71 -15.12 3.55
CA GLU A 84 -1.17 -14.12 4.45
C GLU A 84 -1.98 -12.83 4.38
N TYR A 85 -1.86 -11.98 5.39
CA TYR A 85 -2.62 -10.74 5.53
C TYR A 85 -1.73 -9.53 5.42
N PHE A 86 -2.27 -8.45 4.85
CA PHE A 86 -1.61 -7.15 4.77
C PHE A 86 -2.61 -6.02 5.01
N ASN A 87 -2.08 -4.88 5.44
CA ASN A 87 -2.83 -3.65 5.59
C ASN A 87 -2.81 -2.87 4.27
N PHE A 88 -3.84 -2.06 4.02
CA PHE A 88 -3.77 -1.04 2.98
C PHE A 88 -3.03 0.19 3.51
N ALA A 89 -2.25 0.85 2.67
CA ALA A 89 -1.60 2.12 3.00
C ALA A 89 -2.66 3.19 3.26
N ASP A 90 -3.67 3.26 2.37
CA ASP A 90 -4.90 3.99 2.54
C ASP A 90 -6.06 3.03 2.85
N PRO A 91 -6.47 2.88 4.13
CA PRO A 91 -7.53 1.96 4.54
C PRO A 91 -8.94 2.40 4.10
N ILE A 92 -9.09 3.54 3.43
CA ILE A 92 -10.37 4.05 2.93
C ILE A 92 -10.43 3.93 1.41
N ASN A 93 -9.46 4.51 0.70
CA ASN A 93 -9.53 4.59 -0.76
C ASN A 93 -9.02 3.32 -1.45
N ASP A 94 -8.03 2.59 -0.90
CA ASP A 94 -7.56 1.36 -1.53
C ASP A 94 -8.67 0.27 -1.54
N PRO A 95 -9.37 -0.02 -0.42
CA PRO A 95 -10.50 -0.95 -0.44
C PRO A 95 -11.62 -0.51 -1.38
N LYS A 96 -11.93 0.79 -1.40
CA LYS A 96 -12.96 1.34 -2.29
C LYS A 96 -12.58 1.14 -3.76
N GLY A 97 -11.33 1.37 -4.13
CA GLY A 97 -10.83 1.12 -5.48
C GLY A 97 -10.96 -0.34 -5.89
N ILE A 98 -10.80 -1.29 -4.97
CA ILE A 98 -11.04 -2.72 -5.23
C ILE A 98 -12.53 -3.00 -5.42
N GLN A 99 -13.39 -2.45 -4.56
CA GLN A 99 -14.85 -2.62 -4.66
C GLN A 99 -15.41 -2.06 -5.97
N ASP A 100 -14.91 -0.90 -6.39
CA ASP A 100 -15.32 -0.22 -7.62
C ASP A 100 -14.71 -0.90 -8.89
N GLY A 101 -13.87 -1.91 -8.72
CA GLY A 101 -13.21 -2.64 -9.81
C GLY A 101 -12.09 -1.86 -10.49
N THR A 102 -11.67 -0.73 -9.92
CA THR A 102 -10.49 0.01 -10.38
C THR A 102 -9.23 -0.76 -10.03
N ILE A 103 -9.06 -1.17 -8.78
CA ILE A 103 -7.91 -1.98 -8.37
C ILE A 103 -8.24 -3.45 -8.56
N THR A 104 -7.50 -4.12 -9.44
CA THR A 104 -7.75 -5.52 -9.82
C THR A 104 -6.54 -6.42 -9.60
N GLN A 105 -5.42 -5.83 -9.19
CA GLN A 105 -4.12 -6.49 -9.21
C GLN A 105 -3.29 -6.11 -7.97
N LEU A 106 -2.64 -7.10 -7.37
CA LEU A 106 -1.59 -6.95 -6.37
C LEU A 106 -0.26 -7.34 -7.02
N VAL A 107 0.75 -6.50 -6.87
CA VAL A 107 2.11 -6.74 -7.35
C VAL A 107 3.00 -6.95 -6.15
N PHE A 108 3.61 -8.14 -6.06
CA PHE A 108 4.68 -8.40 -5.10
C PHE A 108 5.98 -7.83 -5.64
N VAL A 109 6.58 -6.89 -4.90
CA VAL A 109 7.82 -6.23 -5.33
C VAL A 109 8.97 -6.78 -4.50
N SER A 110 9.88 -7.51 -5.14
CA SER A 110 11.05 -8.06 -4.45
C SER A 110 12.01 -6.98 -3.96
N GLU A 111 12.82 -7.30 -2.95
CA GLU A 111 13.89 -6.43 -2.46
C GLU A 111 14.86 -6.04 -3.58
N THR A 112 15.20 -6.99 -4.46
CA THR A 112 16.05 -6.73 -5.63
C THR A 112 15.40 -5.72 -6.56
N GLU A 113 14.10 -5.85 -6.82
CA GLU A 113 13.38 -4.88 -7.65
C GLU A 113 13.37 -3.50 -7.01
N ILE A 114 13.13 -3.39 -5.71
CA ILE A 114 13.19 -2.11 -4.98
C ILE A 114 14.59 -1.52 -5.13
N TYR A 115 15.63 -2.28 -4.78
CA TYR A 115 17.01 -1.84 -4.87
C TYR A 115 17.37 -1.33 -6.28
N ASP A 116 16.98 -2.06 -7.33
CA ASP A 116 17.25 -1.68 -8.72
C ASP A 116 16.58 -0.35 -9.09
N MET A 117 15.31 -0.13 -8.71
CA MET A 117 14.64 1.17 -8.98
C MET A 117 15.38 2.32 -8.31
N LEU A 118 15.78 2.14 -7.06
CA LEU A 118 16.50 3.15 -6.32
C LEU A 118 17.89 3.40 -6.91
N TYR A 119 18.60 2.33 -7.29
CA TYR A 119 19.92 2.40 -7.90
C TYR A 119 19.89 3.14 -9.24
N ASP A 120 18.99 2.76 -10.13
CA ASP A 120 18.87 3.36 -11.47
C ASP A 120 18.52 4.85 -11.42
N GLN A 121 17.75 5.27 -10.41
CA GLN A 121 17.42 6.69 -10.20
C GLN A 121 18.52 7.48 -9.48
N GLY A 122 19.53 6.81 -8.92
CA GLY A 122 20.71 7.44 -8.31
C GLY A 122 20.67 7.55 -6.79
N ALA A 123 19.82 6.78 -6.10
CA ALA A 123 19.80 6.71 -4.63
C ALA A 123 21.15 6.30 -4.04
N PHE A 124 21.94 5.53 -4.79
CA PHE A 124 23.26 5.05 -4.39
C PHE A 124 24.42 5.82 -5.03
N ASN A 125 24.18 7.04 -5.53
CA ASN A 125 25.22 7.91 -6.07
C ASN A 125 25.94 8.71 -4.96
N PRO A 126 27.24 8.48 -4.69
CA PRO A 126 27.98 9.20 -3.65
C PRO A 126 28.02 10.71 -3.83
N ASP A 127 27.94 11.22 -5.05
CA ASP A 127 27.99 12.65 -5.35
C ASP A 127 26.71 13.39 -4.92
N ASP A 128 25.60 12.66 -4.79
CA ASP A 128 24.30 13.19 -4.41
C ASP A 128 24.03 13.09 -2.90
N LYS A 129 24.92 12.41 -2.15
CA LYS A 129 24.83 12.30 -0.69
C LYS A 129 24.85 13.67 -0.02
N ASN A 130 23.88 13.93 0.87
CA ASN A 130 23.71 15.17 1.61
C ASN A 130 23.61 16.42 0.71
N ARG A 131 23.06 16.28 -0.50
CA ARG A 131 22.84 17.40 -1.45
C ARG A 131 21.36 17.80 -1.52
N PRO A 132 20.83 18.60 -0.57
CA PRO A 132 19.41 18.95 -0.53
C PRO A 132 18.90 19.62 -1.80
N GLY A 133 19.69 20.47 -2.44
CA GLY A 133 19.31 21.12 -3.70
C GLY A 133 19.15 20.14 -4.87
N ARG A 134 20.02 19.12 -4.98
CA ARG A 134 19.91 18.08 -6.00
C ARG A 134 18.75 17.14 -5.70
N PHE A 135 18.62 16.73 -4.45
CA PHE A 135 17.51 15.90 -4.00
C PHE A 135 16.17 16.56 -4.30
N LYS A 136 16.01 17.84 -3.92
CA LYS A 136 14.81 18.62 -4.24
C LYS A 136 14.54 18.67 -5.73
N LYS A 137 15.53 19.05 -6.55
CA LYS A 137 15.37 19.12 -8.02
C LYS A 137 14.91 17.79 -8.61
N ASN A 138 15.51 16.68 -8.17
CA ASN A 138 15.15 15.35 -8.65
C ASN A 138 13.80 14.86 -8.11
N SER A 139 13.23 15.51 -7.10
CA SER A 139 11.92 15.18 -6.49
C SER A 139 10.76 15.97 -7.10
N GLU A 140 11.02 16.84 -8.08
CA GLU A 140 9.96 17.56 -8.80
C GLU A 140 9.19 16.61 -9.73
N GLY A 141 7.94 16.95 -10.06
CA GLY A 141 7.09 16.09 -10.91
C GLY A 141 7.76 15.68 -12.22
N GLY A 142 7.70 14.38 -12.54
CA GLY A 142 8.32 13.75 -13.70
C GLY A 142 9.86 13.66 -13.66
N GLN A 143 10.51 14.06 -12.57
CA GLN A 143 11.95 13.91 -12.39
C GLN A 143 12.29 12.52 -11.79
N LYS A 144 13.59 12.26 -11.64
CA LYS A 144 14.15 10.95 -11.27
C LYS A 144 13.53 10.31 -10.02
N PHE A 145 13.21 11.10 -9.00
CA PHE A 145 12.67 10.61 -7.74
C PHE A 145 11.13 10.71 -7.67
N ASP A 146 10.47 11.13 -8.75
CA ASP A 146 9.02 10.95 -8.91
C ASP A 146 8.74 9.55 -9.45
N TYR A 147 8.92 8.55 -8.58
CA TYR A 147 8.82 7.13 -8.96
C TYR A 147 7.44 6.75 -9.50
N ALA A 148 6.38 7.38 -8.97
CA ALA A 148 5.00 7.11 -9.38
C ALA A 148 4.78 7.37 -10.87
N ILE A 149 5.48 8.33 -11.45
CA ILE A 149 5.35 8.73 -12.85
C ILE A 149 6.54 8.27 -13.71
N SER A 150 7.76 8.37 -13.18
CA SER A 150 8.99 8.16 -13.97
C SER A 150 9.47 6.71 -14.00
N VAL A 151 8.99 5.84 -13.11
CA VAL A 151 9.50 4.45 -12.98
C VAL A 151 8.38 3.41 -13.02
N LEU A 152 7.40 3.52 -12.13
CA LEU A 152 6.38 2.49 -11.94
C LEU A 152 5.57 2.18 -13.22
N PRO A 153 5.15 3.17 -14.03
CA PRO A 153 4.39 2.89 -15.26
C PRO A 153 5.21 2.08 -16.25
N TYR A 154 6.47 2.44 -16.46
CA TYR A 154 7.35 1.72 -17.39
C TYR A 154 7.65 0.29 -16.95
N ARG A 155 7.73 0.04 -15.64
CA ARG A 155 8.05 -1.28 -15.10
C ARG A 155 6.84 -2.20 -14.97
N TYR A 156 5.68 -1.63 -14.65
CA TYR A 156 4.49 -2.37 -14.26
C TYR A 156 3.25 -2.07 -15.13
N GLU A 157 3.43 -1.51 -16.33
CA GLU A 157 2.35 -1.24 -17.31
C GLU A 157 1.49 -2.49 -17.55
N LYS A 158 2.12 -3.65 -17.72
CA LYS A 158 1.43 -4.92 -18.01
C LYS A 158 0.55 -5.40 -16.86
N GLN A 159 0.86 -4.98 -15.64
CA GLN A 159 0.11 -5.28 -14.43
C GLN A 159 -1.00 -4.25 -14.20
N GLY A 160 -0.91 -3.07 -14.84
CA GLY A 160 -1.92 -2.02 -14.76
C GLY A 160 -1.46 -0.72 -14.08
N ALA A 161 -0.15 -0.49 -13.96
CA ALA A 161 0.37 0.82 -13.59
C ALA A 161 0.18 1.83 -14.75
N THR A 162 -0.16 3.07 -14.45
CA THR A 162 -0.57 4.08 -15.44
C THR A 162 0.35 5.31 -15.43
N TYR A 163 0.55 5.94 -16.59
CA TYR A 163 1.44 7.11 -16.70
C TYR A 163 0.86 8.39 -16.07
N TYR A 164 -0.46 8.45 -15.90
CA TYR A 164 -1.18 9.62 -15.38
C TYR A 164 -2.27 9.21 -14.38
N PRO A 165 -1.92 8.70 -13.18
CA PRO A 165 -2.87 8.27 -12.14
C PRO A 165 -4.05 9.22 -11.86
N PRO A 166 -3.89 10.56 -11.92
CA PRO A 166 -5.00 11.48 -11.65
C PRO A 166 -6.14 11.43 -12.68
N SER A 167 -5.81 11.13 -13.94
CA SER A 167 -6.78 11.05 -15.04
C SER A 167 -7.05 9.62 -15.51
N ASP A 168 -6.14 8.70 -15.20
CA ASP A 168 -6.18 7.28 -15.54
C ASP A 168 -5.76 6.48 -14.30
N PRO A 169 -6.70 6.16 -13.39
CA PRO A 169 -6.39 5.52 -12.13
C PRO A 169 -5.65 4.20 -12.32
N SER A 170 -4.59 4.02 -11.53
CA SER A 170 -3.81 2.79 -11.52
C SER A 170 -4.65 1.59 -11.06
N HIS A 171 -4.48 0.45 -11.72
CA HIS A 171 -5.20 -0.79 -11.39
C HIS A 171 -4.48 -1.69 -10.38
N VAL A 172 -3.33 -1.24 -9.88
CA VAL A 172 -2.41 -2.05 -9.07
C VAL A 172 -2.20 -1.52 -7.66
N LEU A 173 -2.10 -2.46 -6.72
CA LEU A 173 -1.45 -2.27 -5.43
C LEU A 173 -0.06 -2.92 -5.46
N PHE A 174 0.90 -2.33 -4.75
CA PHE A 174 2.26 -2.82 -4.60
C PHE A 174 2.49 -3.27 -3.17
N LEU A 175 2.92 -4.52 -2.98
CA LEU A 175 3.32 -5.07 -1.68
C LEU A 175 4.83 -5.34 -1.68
N PRO A 176 5.63 -4.50 -1.01
CA PRO A 176 7.07 -4.69 -0.90
C PRO A 176 7.42 -5.97 -0.13
N GLU A 177 8.48 -6.66 -0.53
CA GLU A 177 8.96 -7.87 0.13
C GLU A 177 9.26 -7.63 1.61
N GLY A 178 8.72 -8.51 2.46
CA GLY A 178 8.89 -8.42 3.90
C GLY A 178 8.17 -7.24 4.57
N GLU A 179 7.23 -6.60 3.86
CA GLU A 179 6.27 -5.65 4.41
C GLU A 179 4.87 -6.26 4.49
N PHE A 180 4.07 -5.78 5.45
CA PHE A 180 2.66 -6.15 5.60
C PHE A 180 1.74 -4.96 5.29
N THR A 181 2.12 -4.15 4.31
CA THR A 181 1.34 -2.99 3.87
C THR A 181 1.46 -2.84 2.36
N ALA A 182 0.33 -2.91 1.67
CA ALA A 182 0.24 -2.66 0.25
C ALA A 182 -0.07 -1.18 -0.02
N HIS A 183 0.48 -0.65 -1.10
CA HIS A 183 0.42 0.75 -1.45
C HIS A 183 -0.17 0.89 -2.86
N ASN A 184 -1.09 1.82 -3.09
CA ASN A 184 -1.41 2.22 -4.46
C ASN A 184 -0.19 2.88 -5.13
N GLN A 185 -0.27 3.14 -6.44
CA GLN A 185 0.88 3.64 -7.21
C GLN A 185 1.48 4.94 -6.66
N MET A 186 0.66 5.89 -6.21
CA MET A 186 1.14 7.16 -5.66
C MET A 186 1.83 6.94 -4.31
N ASN A 187 1.20 6.18 -3.42
CA ASN A 187 1.78 5.82 -2.14
C ASN A 187 3.08 5.03 -2.29
N PHE A 188 3.17 4.11 -3.26
CA PHE A 188 4.40 3.34 -3.50
C PHE A 188 5.51 4.21 -4.11
N GLY A 189 5.16 5.19 -4.94
CA GLY A 189 6.10 6.21 -5.38
C GLY A 189 6.70 7.00 -4.20
N ASN A 190 5.85 7.42 -3.26
CA ASN A 190 6.26 8.10 -2.02
C ASN A 190 7.13 7.23 -1.11
N TYR A 191 6.83 5.92 -1.05
CA TYR A 191 7.67 4.93 -0.39
C TYR A 191 9.10 4.87 -0.99
N LEU A 192 9.22 4.74 -2.31
CA LEU A 192 10.52 4.69 -3.00
C LEU A 192 11.28 6.01 -2.89
N TRP A 193 10.57 7.14 -2.97
CA TRP A 193 11.13 8.47 -2.75
C TRP A 193 11.76 8.62 -1.36
N ALA A 194 11.07 8.17 -0.31
CA ALA A 194 11.57 8.23 1.05
C ALA A 194 12.76 7.29 1.28
N ALA A 195 12.73 6.07 0.70
CA ALA A 195 13.85 5.15 0.73
C ALA A 195 15.11 5.78 0.08
N THR A 196 14.91 6.48 -1.06
CA THR A 196 15.97 7.24 -1.74
C THR A 196 16.55 8.33 -0.86
N GLY A 197 15.67 9.18 -0.29
CA GLY A 197 16.10 10.28 0.56
C GLY A 197 16.86 9.81 1.80
N PHE A 198 16.38 8.74 2.44
CA PHE A 198 17.05 8.17 3.60
C PHE A 198 18.46 7.68 3.24
N THR A 199 18.57 6.94 2.14
CA THR A 199 19.83 6.43 1.59
C THR A 199 20.82 7.57 1.33
N LEU A 200 20.35 8.67 0.71
CA LEU A 200 21.17 9.84 0.40
C LEU A 200 21.53 10.72 1.61
N GLY A 201 21.09 10.37 2.81
CA GLY A 201 21.53 11.03 4.05
C GLY A 201 20.50 11.94 4.73
N PHE A 202 19.25 11.97 4.24
CA PHE A 202 18.18 12.73 4.88
C PHE A 202 17.51 11.91 5.99
N GLU A 203 17.17 12.56 7.10
CA GLU A 203 16.45 11.93 8.20
C GLU A 203 14.94 11.88 7.93
N ILE A 204 14.25 10.90 8.54
CA ILE A 204 12.80 10.67 8.32
C ILE A 204 11.99 11.95 8.55
N ALA A 205 12.26 12.68 9.62
CA ALA A 205 11.55 13.92 9.94
C ALA A 205 11.71 14.99 8.84
N ILE A 206 12.89 15.08 8.21
CA ILE A 206 13.15 16.02 7.10
C ILE A 206 12.36 15.59 5.86
N LEU A 207 12.29 14.29 5.58
CA LEU A 207 11.55 13.74 4.45
C LEU A 207 10.05 13.97 4.60
N GLN A 208 9.49 13.70 5.78
CA GLN A 208 8.09 13.97 6.10
C GLN A 208 7.74 15.46 5.96
N MET A 209 8.56 16.35 6.52
CA MET A 209 8.40 17.81 6.36
C MET A 209 8.55 18.26 4.89
N GLY A 210 9.49 17.65 4.15
CA GLY A 210 9.75 17.95 2.75
C GLY A 210 8.58 17.60 1.84
N ALA A 211 7.95 16.45 2.06
CA ALA A 211 6.75 16.03 1.34
C ALA A 211 5.57 16.98 1.58
N HIS A 212 5.31 17.33 2.85
CA HIS A 212 4.30 18.34 3.18
C HIS A 212 4.55 19.70 2.48
N ALA A 213 5.80 20.12 2.35
CA ALA A 213 6.15 21.38 1.67
C ALA A 213 6.00 21.29 0.14
N ASN A 214 6.23 20.12 -0.46
CA ASN A 214 6.09 19.89 -1.90
C ASN A 214 4.61 19.89 -2.33
N SER A 215 3.74 19.24 -1.53
CA SER A 215 2.29 19.20 -1.75
C SER A 215 1.63 20.59 -1.66
N ARG A 216 2.25 21.53 -0.93
CA ARG A 216 1.79 22.91 -0.77
C ARG A 216 2.24 23.89 -1.85
N ASN A 217 3.02 23.47 -2.85
CA ASN A 217 3.55 24.41 -3.84
C ASN A 217 2.57 24.59 -5.01
N PRO A 218 1.86 25.75 -5.14
CA PRO A 218 0.91 26.02 -6.22
C PRO A 218 1.54 26.15 -7.61
N ARG A 219 2.87 26.00 -7.71
CA ARG A 219 3.66 26.00 -8.95
C ARG A 219 4.38 24.67 -9.19
N ALA A 220 4.12 23.65 -8.39
CA ALA A 220 4.64 22.32 -8.68
C ALA A 220 4.01 21.82 -10.00
N PRO A 221 4.78 21.25 -10.94
CA PRO A 221 4.26 20.73 -12.21
C PRO A 221 3.24 19.57 -12.08
N ASN A 222 2.82 19.26 -10.86
CA ASN A 222 2.25 17.99 -10.45
C ASN A 222 0.73 17.92 -10.69
N GLY A 223 0.11 18.96 -11.25
CA GLY A 223 -1.29 18.93 -11.73
C GLY A 223 -2.39 18.80 -10.66
N HIS A 224 -2.06 18.83 -9.37
CA HIS A 224 -3.00 18.76 -8.25
C HIS A 224 -3.20 20.11 -7.56
N GLU A 225 -4.39 20.33 -6.98
CA GLU A 225 -4.63 21.47 -6.09
C GLU A 225 -3.71 21.38 -4.85
N PRO A 226 -3.22 22.51 -4.29
CA PRO A 226 -2.30 22.48 -3.15
C PRO A 226 -2.99 21.97 -1.89
N GLU A 227 -2.90 20.67 -1.64
CA GLU A 227 -3.41 20.02 -0.43
C GLU A 227 -2.26 19.65 0.51
N TRP A 228 -2.56 19.44 1.79
CA TRP A 228 -1.59 18.82 2.68
C TRP A 228 -1.46 17.35 2.29
N ASP A 229 -0.22 16.85 2.24
CA ASP A 229 0.05 15.41 2.05
C ASP A 229 -0.85 14.58 2.98
N SER A 230 -1.53 13.57 2.43
CA SER A 230 -2.51 12.79 3.18
C SER A 230 -1.83 11.92 4.25
N GLU A 231 -2.62 11.40 5.19
CA GLU A 231 -2.08 10.54 6.27
C GLU A 231 -1.44 9.26 5.71
N ASP A 232 -2.02 8.70 4.65
CA ASP A 232 -1.52 7.52 3.94
C ASP A 232 -0.20 7.79 3.17
N ASP A 233 -0.03 8.99 2.59
CA ASP A 233 1.23 9.40 1.96
C ASP A 233 2.35 9.52 2.99
N GLN A 234 2.08 10.20 4.11
CA GLN A 234 3.03 10.30 5.24
C GLN A 234 3.39 8.93 5.82
N ARG A 235 2.41 8.02 5.89
CA ARG A 235 2.64 6.64 6.32
C ARG A 235 3.55 5.89 5.34
N SER A 236 3.34 6.08 4.04
CA SER A 236 4.15 5.43 2.99
C SER A 236 5.59 5.95 2.97
N ILE A 237 5.78 7.27 3.15
CA ILE A 237 7.10 7.89 3.33
C ILE A 237 7.84 7.27 4.52
N LYS A 238 7.17 7.20 5.67
CA LYS A 238 7.74 6.62 6.89
C LYS A 238 8.16 5.16 6.65
N LYS A 239 7.32 4.36 6.00
CA LYS A 239 7.61 2.97 5.65
C LYS A 239 8.79 2.82 4.69
N GLY A 240 8.86 3.64 3.65
CA GLY A 240 9.97 3.62 2.69
C GLY A 240 11.32 3.93 3.35
N ALA A 241 11.35 4.92 4.24
CA ALA A 241 12.57 5.21 4.99
C ALA A 241 12.96 4.07 5.96
N TYR A 242 11.99 3.45 6.64
CA TYR A 242 12.27 2.27 7.49
C TYR A 242 12.74 1.06 6.70
N HIS A 243 12.23 0.86 5.50
CA HIS A 243 12.72 -0.19 4.61
C HIS A 243 14.21 0.05 4.27
N ALA A 244 14.59 1.27 3.89
CA ALA A 244 15.99 1.60 3.65
C ALA A 244 16.88 1.42 4.90
N ILE A 245 16.35 1.65 6.10
CA ILE A 245 17.03 1.34 7.38
C ILE A 245 17.22 -0.17 7.53
N LYS A 246 16.14 -0.95 7.41
CA LYS A 246 16.12 -2.41 7.59
C LYS A 246 17.11 -3.12 6.65
N HIS A 247 17.36 -2.54 5.48
CA HIS A 247 18.22 -3.10 4.44
C HIS A 247 19.59 -2.40 4.32
N ASP A 248 19.96 -1.58 5.30
CA ASP A 248 21.27 -0.92 5.44
C ASP A 248 21.70 -0.12 4.19
N TYR A 249 20.76 0.51 3.49
CA TYR A 249 21.05 1.17 2.21
C TYR A 249 22.07 2.31 2.34
N ARG A 250 22.05 3.05 3.44
CA ARG A 250 23.05 4.11 3.70
C ARG A 250 24.46 3.53 3.86
N GLU A 251 24.61 2.34 4.42
CA GLU A 251 25.90 1.65 4.52
C GLU A 251 26.37 1.13 3.16
N LYS A 252 25.44 0.61 2.34
CA LYS A 252 25.73 0.22 0.95
C LYS A 252 26.27 1.42 0.15
N LEU A 253 25.65 2.60 0.30
CA LEU A 253 26.14 3.85 -0.30
C LEU A 253 27.57 4.21 0.17
N GLU A 254 27.86 4.12 1.48
CA GLU A 254 29.22 4.37 1.97
C GLU A 254 30.24 3.38 1.41
N THR A 255 29.86 2.11 1.27
CA THR A 255 30.72 1.08 0.69
C THR A 255 31.05 1.39 -0.78
N ILE A 256 30.05 1.80 -1.57
CA ILE A 256 30.26 2.24 -2.96
C ILE A 256 31.22 3.43 -3.00
N ARG A 257 31.00 4.43 -2.16
CA ARG A 257 31.85 5.62 -2.07
C ARG A 257 33.32 5.30 -1.74
N GLN A 258 33.56 4.30 -0.89
CA GLN A 258 34.93 3.87 -0.55
C GLN A 258 35.63 3.17 -1.71
N ARG A 259 34.90 2.42 -2.54
CA ARG A 259 35.45 1.71 -3.71
C ARG A 259 35.76 2.64 -4.89
N SER A 260 35.11 3.79 -4.96
CA SER A 260 35.31 4.78 -6.03
C SER A 260 36.45 5.78 -5.77
N LYS A 261 37.16 5.65 -4.65
CA LYS A 261 38.33 6.46 -4.27
C LYS A 261 39.62 5.68 -4.47
#